data_AF-A0A9D5QRT7-F1
#
_entry.id   AF-A0A9D5QRT7-F1
#
_cell.length_a   1.000
_cell.length_b   1.000
_cell.length_c   1.000
_cell.angle_alpha   90.00
_cell.angle_beta   90.00
_cell.angle_gamma   90.00
#
_symmetry.space_group_name_H-M   'P 1'
#
loop_
_entity.id
_entity.type
_entity.pdbx_description
1 polymer ?
#
loop_
_entity_poly.entity_id
_entity_poly.type
_entity_poly.pdbx_seq_one_letter_code
_entity_poly.pdbx_strand_id
1 'polypeptide(L)'
;MNKTYNIYCDESCHIEHDHKDYMFLGAISCAYPQVRRHTKRIDELKKLHNFYAEIKWSNVSMSKIRFYLDLVDYFFDTDLRFRAVGIKKSQIKCDDETSSYDDFYYKMYYQLLNYKIDTLDHYNVYLDIKDTLSAVKVRRLKDILNVKYGVFRNVQNICSNESLLMQLTDFLMGAIAYYNNDKEHKNKGKVAIMDRIQKHLQSNTLDATNYSSKLNLFFINLR
;
A
#
# COMPACT_ATOMS: atom_id res chain seq x y z
N MET A 1 9.29 18.71 18.89
CA MET A 1 9.01 17.37 19.44
C MET A 1 9.00 16.42 18.26
N ASN A 2 9.99 15.54 18.17
CA ASN A 2 10.19 14.69 16.98
C ASN A 2 9.13 13.58 17.03
N LYS A 3 8.30 13.46 15.99
CA LYS A 3 7.26 12.43 15.92
C LYS A 3 7.86 11.15 15.33
N THR A 4 7.18 10.04 15.58
CA THR A 4 7.51 8.75 14.96
C THR A 4 6.30 8.28 14.18
N TYR A 5 6.51 7.84 12.94
CA TYR A 5 5.50 7.28 12.07
C TYR A 5 5.83 5.83 11.73
N ASN A 6 4.79 5.00 11.66
CA ASN A 6 4.88 3.64 11.14
C ASN A 6 4.29 3.62 9.73
N ILE A 7 5.00 2.96 8.81
CA ILE A 7 4.63 2.77 7.42
C ILE A 7 4.58 1.26 7.15
N TYR A 8 3.45 0.77 6.65
CA TYR A 8 3.22 -0.64 6.30
C TYR A 8 3.09 -0.72 4.79
N CYS A 9 3.91 -1.55 4.14
CA CYS A 9 3.97 -1.63 2.68
C CYS A 9 3.68 -3.03 2.18
N ASP A 10 3.05 -3.10 1.01
CA ASP A 10 2.77 -4.33 0.28
C ASP A 10 2.83 -4.07 -1.24
N GLU A 11 2.90 -5.14 -2.04
CA GLU A 11 2.92 -5.07 -3.50
C GLU A 11 1.81 -5.92 -4.15
N SER A 12 1.14 -5.32 -5.14
CA SER A 12 0.10 -6.00 -5.93
C SER A 12 0.54 -6.12 -7.39
N CYS A 13 0.24 -7.27 -8.00
CA CYS A 13 0.53 -7.55 -9.41
C CYS A 13 2.01 -7.33 -9.76
N HIS A 14 2.93 -7.68 -8.85
CA HIS A 14 4.37 -7.42 -9.02
C HIS A 14 5.10 -8.52 -9.81
N ILE A 15 4.44 -9.65 -10.09
CA ILE A 15 5.03 -10.77 -10.84
C ILE A 15 5.04 -10.43 -12.33
N GLU A 16 6.15 -10.62 -13.02
CA GLU A 16 6.34 -10.17 -14.41
C GLU A 16 5.30 -10.75 -15.39
N HIS A 17 4.99 -12.04 -15.27
CA HIS A 17 4.11 -12.77 -16.20
C HIS A 17 2.70 -13.06 -15.64
N ASP A 18 2.13 -12.16 -14.85
CA ASP A 18 0.77 -12.30 -14.29
C ASP A 18 -0.35 -11.78 -15.24
N HIS A 19 0.01 -11.36 -16.46
CA HIS A 19 -0.88 -10.75 -17.46
C HIS A 19 -1.61 -9.46 -17.01
N LYS A 20 -1.06 -8.74 -16.02
CA LYS A 20 -1.58 -7.46 -15.54
C LYS A 20 -0.83 -6.30 -16.18
N ASP A 21 -1.55 -5.24 -16.58
CA ASP A 21 -0.98 -4.06 -17.27
C ASP A 21 -0.14 -3.20 -16.30
N TYR A 22 -0.52 -3.17 -15.02
CA TYR A 22 0.09 -2.37 -13.96
C TYR A 22 0.51 -3.23 -12.76
N MET A 23 1.66 -2.89 -12.18
CA MET A 23 2.05 -3.27 -10.82
C MET A 23 1.91 -2.08 -9.87
N PHE A 24 1.66 -2.36 -8.59
CA PHE A 24 1.53 -1.33 -7.57
C PHE A 24 2.38 -1.67 -6.34
N LEU A 25 3.03 -0.65 -5.79
CA LEU A 25 3.56 -0.67 -4.43
C LEU A 25 2.71 0.29 -3.59
N GLY A 26 2.11 -0.22 -2.52
CA GLY A 26 1.22 0.54 -1.64
C GLY A 26 1.79 0.69 -0.24
N ALA A 27 1.43 1.77 0.45
CA ALA A 27 1.75 1.96 1.85
C ALA A 27 0.66 2.67 2.64
N ILE A 28 0.39 2.21 3.86
CA ILE A 28 -0.35 2.94 4.87
C ILE A 28 0.61 3.53 5.90
N SER A 29 0.42 4.80 6.22
CA SER A 29 1.15 5.50 7.28
C SER A 29 0.25 5.93 8.43
N CYS A 30 0.78 5.86 9.64
CA CYS A 30 0.12 6.31 10.86
C CYS A 30 1.14 6.83 11.87
N ALA A 31 0.73 7.72 12.76
CA ALA A 31 1.58 8.10 13.89
C ALA A 31 1.76 6.90 14.83
N TYR A 32 2.99 6.62 15.26
CA TYR A 32 3.32 5.49 16.13
C TYR A 32 2.42 5.38 17.38
N PRO A 33 2.10 6.49 18.10
CA PRO A 33 1.20 6.42 19.25
C PRO A 33 -0.24 5.98 18.92
N GLN A 34 -0.69 6.13 17.66
CA GLN A 34 -2.05 5.79 17.23
C GLN A 34 -2.19 4.34 16.73
N VAL A 35 -1.08 3.61 16.52
CA VAL A 35 -1.10 2.22 16.02
C VAL A 35 -2.03 1.35 16.86
N ARG A 36 -1.88 1.36 18.19
CA ARG A 36 -2.72 0.55 19.10
C ARG A 36 -4.20 0.92 19.00
N ARG A 37 -4.52 2.20 18.85
CA ARG A 37 -5.89 2.68 18.67
C ARG A 37 -6.48 2.13 17.38
N HIS A 38 -5.74 2.20 16.27
CA HIS A 38 -6.24 1.71 14.99
C HIS A 38 -6.43 0.20 14.99
N THR A 39 -5.48 -0.56 15.52
CA THR A 39 -5.59 -2.01 15.65
C THR A 39 -6.84 -2.39 16.46
N LYS A 40 -7.05 -1.74 17.62
CA LYS A 40 -8.24 -2.00 18.44
C LYS A 40 -9.53 -1.69 17.69
N ARG A 41 -9.60 -0.55 16.99
CA ARG A 41 -10.82 -0.13 16.31
C ARG A 41 -11.17 -1.00 15.09
N ILE A 42 -10.16 -1.45 14.34
CA ILE A 42 -10.36 -2.40 13.24
C ILE A 42 -10.83 -3.75 13.80
N ASP A 43 -10.28 -4.21 14.94
CA ASP A 43 -10.72 -5.45 15.59
C ASP A 43 -12.18 -5.36 16.10
N GLU A 44 -12.57 -4.22 16.68
CA GLU A 44 -13.97 -3.94 17.04
C GLU A 44 -14.89 -3.98 15.81
N LEU A 45 -14.45 -3.41 14.69
CA LEU A 45 -15.20 -3.44 13.43
C LEU A 45 -15.33 -4.88 12.92
N LYS A 46 -14.26 -5.67 12.95
CA LYS A 46 -14.28 -7.10 12.61
C LYS A 46 -15.33 -7.85 13.44
N LYS A 47 -15.36 -7.64 14.75
CA LYS A 47 -16.35 -8.24 15.67
C LYS A 47 -17.78 -7.81 15.35
N LEU A 48 -18.01 -6.53 15.10
CA LEU A 48 -19.33 -5.99 14.77
C LEU A 48 -19.95 -6.68 13.54
N HIS A 49 -19.12 -7.04 12.54
CA HIS A 49 -19.58 -7.71 11.32
C HIS A 49 -19.42 -9.23 11.33
N ASN A 50 -19.08 -9.84 12.47
CA ASN A 50 -18.76 -11.27 12.56
C ASN A 50 -17.73 -11.69 11.50
N PHE A 51 -16.64 -10.93 11.40
CA PHE A 51 -15.54 -11.14 10.45
C PHE A 51 -14.29 -11.63 11.21
N TYR A 52 -13.99 -12.92 11.13
CA TYR A 52 -12.89 -13.55 11.88
C TYR A 52 -11.66 -13.87 11.01
N ALA A 53 -11.79 -13.74 9.69
CA ALA A 53 -10.70 -14.01 8.75
C ALA A 53 -9.64 -12.90 8.76
N GLU A 54 -8.52 -13.16 8.09
CA GLU A 54 -7.57 -12.13 7.70
C GLU A 54 -8.22 -11.22 6.64
N ILE A 55 -8.01 -9.90 6.73
CA ILE A 55 -8.49 -8.96 5.72
C ILE A 55 -7.57 -9.09 4.51
N LYS A 56 -8.09 -9.60 3.39
CA LYS A 56 -7.36 -9.69 2.11
C LYS A 56 -8.23 -9.27 0.95
N TRP A 57 -7.66 -8.60 -0.04
CA TRP A 57 -8.37 -8.22 -1.26
C TRP A 57 -8.90 -9.44 -2.04
N SER A 58 -8.17 -10.55 -2.02
CA SER A 58 -8.59 -11.82 -2.63
C SER A 58 -9.87 -12.38 -2.01
N ASN A 59 -10.14 -12.07 -0.74
CA ASN A 59 -11.31 -12.55 0.00
C ASN A 59 -12.55 -11.63 -0.12
N VAL A 60 -12.46 -10.56 -0.92
CA VAL A 60 -13.59 -9.64 -1.12
C VAL A 60 -14.72 -10.33 -1.89
N SER A 61 -15.88 -10.37 -1.25
CA SER A 61 -17.10 -10.94 -1.80
C SER A 61 -18.34 -10.21 -1.27
N MET A 62 -19.48 -10.41 -1.93
CA MET A 62 -20.74 -9.78 -1.55
C MET A 62 -21.23 -10.16 -0.15
N SER A 63 -20.92 -11.35 0.35
CA SER A 63 -21.40 -11.83 1.65
C SER A 63 -20.89 -10.99 2.83
N LYS A 64 -19.70 -10.39 2.69
CA LYS A 64 -19.06 -9.55 3.71
C LYS A 64 -18.91 -8.10 3.27
N ILE A 65 -19.66 -7.65 2.26
CA ILE A 65 -19.46 -6.32 1.67
C ILE A 65 -19.63 -5.18 2.68
N ARG A 66 -20.59 -5.30 3.62
CA ARG A 66 -20.82 -4.27 4.65
C ARG A 66 -19.57 -4.01 5.50
N PHE A 67 -18.85 -5.06 5.89
CA PHE A 67 -17.58 -4.93 6.62
C PHE A 67 -16.54 -4.16 5.81
N TYR A 68 -16.37 -4.50 4.52
CA TYR A 68 -15.37 -3.85 3.68
C TYR A 68 -15.71 -2.38 3.40
N LEU A 69 -17.00 -2.05 3.24
CA LEU A 69 -17.44 -0.66 3.07
C LEU A 69 -17.18 0.16 4.34
N ASP A 70 -17.54 -0.37 5.52
CA ASP A 70 -17.29 0.32 6.79
C ASP A 70 -15.78 0.42 7.09
N LEU A 71 -14.97 -0.52 6.58
CA LEU A 71 -13.50 -0.44 6.67
C LEU A 71 -12.93 0.68 5.79
N VAL A 72 -13.48 0.88 4.59
CA VAL A 72 -13.14 2.04 3.74
C VAL A 72 -13.52 3.34 4.45
N ASP A 73 -14.72 3.41 5.01
CA ASP A 73 -15.17 4.61 5.74
C ASP A 73 -14.28 4.91 6.93
N TYR A 74 -13.98 3.88 7.73
CA TYR A 74 -13.05 4.00 8.83
C TYR A 74 -11.67 4.51 8.38
N PHE A 75 -11.15 4.01 7.26
CA PHE A 75 -9.92 4.55 6.69
C PHE A 75 -10.08 6.03 6.39
N PHE A 76 -11.14 6.46 5.69
CA PHE A 76 -11.34 7.86 5.31
C PHE A 76 -11.60 8.80 6.51
N ASP A 77 -12.24 8.32 7.57
CA ASP A 77 -12.64 9.10 8.75
C ASP A 77 -11.52 9.27 9.81
N THR A 78 -10.36 8.65 9.61
CA THR A 78 -9.25 8.66 10.58
C THR A 78 -8.05 9.49 10.14
N ASP A 79 -6.94 9.45 10.87
CA ASP A 79 -5.66 10.08 10.50
C ASP A 79 -4.75 9.19 9.63
N LEU A 80 -5.17 7.96 9.33
CA LEU A 80 -4.47 7.06 8.41
C LEU A 80 -4.28 7.70 7.04
N ARG A 81 -3.15 7.47 6.39
CA ARG A 81 -2.92 7.91 5.01
C ARG A 81 -2.42 6.76 4.16
N PHE A 82 -2.91 6.68 2.94
CA PHE A 82 -2.48 5.72 1.95
C PHE A 82 -1.71 6.42 0.82
N ARG A 83 -0.64 5.78 0.34
CA ARG A 83 0.04 6.15 -0.91
C ARG A 83 0.27 4.90 -1.73
N ALA A 84 0.10 4.99 -3.04
CA ALA A 84 0.54 3.97 -3.97
C ALA A 84 1.36 4.56 -5.12
N VAL A 85 2.38 3.81 -5.54
CA VAL A 85 3.10 4.02 -6.80
C VAL A 85 2.59 3.00 -7.81
N GLY A 86 1.96 3.48 -8.88
CA GLY A 86 1.51 2.66 -10.00
C GLY A 86 2.53 2.68 -11.12
N ILE A 87 2.92 1.50 -11.60
CA ILE A 87 3.89 1.34 -12.69
C ILE A 87 3.26 0.53 -13.80
N LYS A 88 3.26 1.09 -15.02
CA LYS A 88 2.86 0.35 -16.21
C LYS A 88 3.97 -0.62 -16.60
N LYS A 89 3.70 -1.93 -16.57
CA LYS A 89 4.74 -2.96 -16.76
C LYS A 89 5.43 -2.87 -18.12
N SER A 90 4.70 -2.47 -19.15
CA SER A 90 5.26 -2.25 -20.49
C SER A 90 6.34 -1.15 -20.56
N GLN A 91 6.54 -0.37 -19.48
CA GLN A 91 7.58 0.64 -19.39
C GLN A 91 8.81 0.18 -18.60
N ILE A 92 8.75 -1.00 -17.96
CA ILE A 92 9.87 -1.57 -17.23
C ILE A 92 10.87 -2.09 -18.26
N LYS A 93 12.02 -1.43 -18.37
CA LYS A 93 13.16 -1.91 -19.13
C LYS A 93 14.17 -2.47 -18.13
N CYS A 94 14.27 -3.79 -18.06
CA CYS A 94 15.41 -4.44 -17.44
C CYS A 94 16.39 -4.76 -18.58
N ASP A 95 17.31 -3.85 -18.88
CA ASP A 95 18.42 -4.19 -19.76
C ASP A 95 19.40 -5.06 -18.95
N ASP A 96 19.72 -6.25 -19.47
CA ASP A 96 20.56 -7.27 -18.84
C ASP A 96 21.97 -6.77 -18.47
N GLU A 97 22.40 -5.63 -19.01
CA GLU A 97 23.79 -5.18 -18.93
C GLU A 97 24.06 -4.08 -17.87
N THR A 98 23.06 -3.37 -17.35
CA THR A 98 23.34 -2.23 -16.41
C THR A 98 22.38 -2.00 -15.25
N SER A 99 21.19 -2.61 -15.22
CA SER A 99 20.28 -2.45 -14.07
C SER A 99 19.51 -3.73 -13.76
N SER A 100 19.84 -4.32 -12.63
CA SER A 100 19.15 -5.52 -12.14
C SER A 100 17.69 -5.21 -11.77
N TYR A 101 16.82 -6.22 -11.81
CA TYR A 101 15.46 -6.13 -11.27
C TYR A 101 15.44 -5.61 -9.81
N ASP A 102 16.51 -5.88 -9.06
CA ASP A 102 16.71 -5.35 -7.71
C ASP A 102 16.89 -3.83 -7.69
N ASP A 103 17.57 -3.23 -8.67
CA ASP A 103 17.72 -1.77 -8.76
C ASP A 103 16.39 -1.10 -9.08
N PHE A 104 15.57 -1.72 -9.94
CA PHE A 104 14.20 -1.28 -10.17
C PHE A 104 13.38 -1.34 -8.88
N TYR A 105 13.46 -2.44 -8.14
CA TYR A 105 12.80 -2.61 -6.84
C TYR A 105 13.15 -1.48 -5.86
N TYR A 106 14.44 -1.20 -5.64
CA TYR A 106 14.86 -0.14 -4.72
C TYR A 106 14.41 1.24 -5.18
N LYS A 107 14.47 1.52 -6.49
CA LYS A 107 13.97 2.78 -7.06
C LYS A 107 12.48 2.96 -6.76
N MET A 108 11.66 1.92 -6.94
CA MET A 108 10.22 2.03 -6.73
C MET A 108 9.87 2.20 -5.25
N TYR A 109 10.51 1.45 -4.36
CA TYR A 109 10.35 1.66 -2.91
C TYR A 109 10.83 3.03 -2.45
N TYR A 110 11.92 3.54 -3.03
CA TYR A 110 12.36 4.90 -2.78
C TYR A 110 11.29 5.91 -3.22
N GLN A 111 10.66 5.75 -4.38
CA GLN A 111 9.56 6.63 -4.82
C GLN A 111 8.30 6.54 -3.93
N LEU A 112 8.01 5.36 -3.38
CA LEU A 112 6.92 5.16 -2.44
C LEU A 112 7.19 5.87 -1.10
N LEU A 113 8.36 5.61 -0.52
CA LEU A 113 8.71 6.00 0.85
C LEU A 113 9.25 7.43 0.94
N ASN A 114 9.91 7.93 -0.10
CA ASN A 114 10.46 9.28 -0.14
C ASN A 114 9.39 10.33 -0.51
N TYR A 115 8.26 10.31 0.18
CA TYR A 115 7.17 11.26 -0.03
C TYR A 115 6.71 11.85 1.30
N LYS A 116 6.73 13.19 1.37
CA LYS A 116 6.38 13.95 2.59
C LYS A 116 7.14 13.47 3.84
N ILE A 117 8.40 13.12 3.64
CA ILE A 117 9.35 12.84 4.72
C ILE A 117 9.85 14.16 5.29
N ASP A 118 9.83 14.26 6.62
CA ASP A 118 10.34 15.38 7.39
C ASP A 118 11.60 14.92 8.15
N THR A 119 12.69 15.67 8.04
CA THR A 119 13.95 15.37 8.73
C THR A 119 13.89 15.55 10.24
N LEU A 120 12.83 16.18 10.75
CA LEU A 120 12.57 16.33 12.19
C LEU A 120 11.83 15.12 12.78
N ASP A 121 11.24 14.27 11.95
CA ASP A 121 10.48 13.09 12.37
C ASP A 121 11.29 11.80 12.15
N HIS A 122 10.74 10.68 12.60
CA HIS A 122 11.35 9.36 12.44
C HIS A 122 10.35 8.36 11.87
N TYR A 123 10.87 7.39 11.12
CA TYR A 123 10.04 6.46 10.35
C TYR A 123 10.45 5.01 10.61
N ASN A 124 9.46 4.18 10.92
CA ASN A 124 9.58 2.72 10.94
C ASN A 124 8.82 2.16 9.74
N VAL A 125 9.49 1.38 8.91
CA VAL A 125 8.95 0.77 7.70
C VAL A 125 8.85 -0.73 7.90
N TYR A 126 7.68 -1.27 7.57
CA TYR A 126 7.36 -2.68 7.64
C TYR A 126 6.94 -3.13 6.24
N LEU A 127 7.62 -4.12 5.70
CA LEU A 127 7.35 -4.71 4.38
C LEU A 127 6.71 -6.09 4.57
N ASP A 128 5.69 -6.44 3.78
CA ASP A 128 5.16 -7.81 3.80
C ASP A 128 6.24 -8.80 3.31
N ILE A 129 6.32 -9.96 3.95
CA ILE A 129 7.25 -11.01 3.51
C ILE A 129 6.79 -11.54 2.16
N LYS A 130 7.63 -11.34 1.13
CA LYS A 130 7.54 -12.01 -0.17
C LYS A 130 8.78 -12.86 -0.40
N ASP A 131 8.65 -13.91 -1.22
CA ASP A 131 9.76 -14.82 -1.58
C ASP A 131 10.97 -14.08 -2.19
N THR A 132 10.74 -12.90 -2.76
CA THR A 132 11.75 -12.08 -3.47
C THR A 132 12.50 -11.08 -2.58
N LEU A 133 12.09 -10.91 -1.31
CA LEU A 133 12.58 -9.86 -0.40
C LEU A 133 13.42 -10.39 0.75
N SER A 134 14.68 -10.73 0.44
CA SER A 134 15.62 -11.16 1.48
C SER A 134 15.95 -10.02 2.46
N ALA A 135 16.28 -10.37 3.71
CA ALA A 135 16.70 -9.40 4.72
C ALA A 135 17.91 -8.55 4.28
N VAL A 136 18.72 -9.04 3.34
CA VAL A 136 19.83 -8.28 2.74
C VAL A 136 19.29 -7.12 1.91
N LYS A 137 18.26 -7.35 1.08
CA LYS A 137 17.65 -6.28 0.26
C LYS A 137 17.02 -5.20 1.14
N VAL A 138 16.35 -5.61 2.21
CA VAL A 138 15.73 -4.68 3.17
C VAL A 138 16.76 -3.79 3.87
N ARG A 139 17.91 -4.35 4.27
CA ARG A 139 19.02 -3.56 4.84
C ARG A 139 19.56 -2.55 3.81
N ARG A 140 19.80 -2.99 2.58
CA ARG A 140 20.24 -2.10 1.50
C ARG A 140 19.24 -0.98 1.22
N LEU A 141 17.93 -1.27 1.25
CA LEU A 141 16.88 -0.24 1.12
C LEU A 141 16.97 0.78 2.26
N LYS A 142 17.17 0.33 3.52
CA LYS A 142 17.37 1.23 4.66
C LYS A 142 18.56 2.16 4.45
N ASP A 143 19.67 1.63 3.95
CA ASP A 143 20.88 2.42 3.69
C ASP A 143 20.59 3.49 2.63
N ILE A 144 19.97 3.11 1.51
CA ILE A 144 19.57 4.01 0.42
C ILE A 144 18.64 5.13 0.93
N LEU A 145 17.60 4.78 1.71
CA LEU A 145 16.65 5.74 2.26
C LEU A 145 17.32 6.74 3.21
N ASN A 146 18.36 6.31 3.93
CA ASN A 146 19.04 7.15 4.92
C ASN A 146 20.20 7.99 4.36
N VAL A 147 20.64 7.77 3.12
CA VAL A 147 21.71 8.58 2.48
C VAL A 147 21.41 10.08 2.61
N LYS A 148 20.14 10.48 2.38
CA LYS A 148 19.73 11.89 2.40
C LYS A 148 19.20 12.35 3.76
N TYR A 149 18.51 11.48 4.50
CA TYR A 149 17.70 11.91 5.64
C TYR A 149 18.18 11.44 7.00
N GLY A 150 18.72 10.21 7.12
CA GLY A 150 19.09 9.63 8.41
C GLY A 150 17.91 9.40 9.40
N VAL A 151 16.65 9.43 8.95
CA VAL A 151 15.44 9.37 9.79
C VAL A 151 14.70 8.03 9.78
N PHE A 152 15.05 7.13 8.88
CA PHE A 152 14.44 5.80 8.81
C PHE A 152 15.09 4.87 9.83
N ARG A 153 14.52 4.82 11.04
CA ARG A 153 15.05 4.09 12.19
C ARG A 153 15.01 2.58 12.00
N ASN A 154 13.86 2.07 11.56
CA ASN A 154 13.64 0.66 11.31
C ASN A 154 13.10 0.43 9.90
N VAL A 155 13.60 -0.59 9.22
CA VAL A 155 13.07 -1.10 7.95
C VAL A 155 13.21 -2.62 8.05
N GLN A 156 12.09 -3.32 8.08
CA GLN A 156 12.07 -4.77 8.30
C GLN A 156 10.92 -5.45 7.57
N ASN A 157 11.04 -6.75 7.35
CA ASN A 157 9.93 -7.57 6.91
C ASN A 157 9.07 -8.02 8.11
N ILE A 158 7.77 -8.17 7.90
CA ILE A 158 6.83 -8.79 8.85
C ILE A 158 5.83 -9.66 8.09
N CYS A 159 5.21 -10.64 8.76
CA CYS A 159 4.10 -11.37 8.16
C CYS A 159 2.84 -10.49 8.14
N SER A 160 2.09 -10.46 7.03
CA SER A 160 0.83 -9.72 6.90
C SER A 160 -0.19 -10.02 8.02
N ASN A 161 -0.25 -11.26 8.51
CA ASN A 161 -1.15 -11.64 9.61
C ASN A 161 -0.79 -11.00 10.96
N GLU A 162 0.42 -10.45 11.12
CA GLU A 162 0.89 -9.79 12.35
C GLU A 162 0.34 -8.36 12.50
N SER A 163 -0.17 -7.75 11.42
CA SER A 163 -0.59 -6.33 11.43
C SER A 163 -1.88 -6.08 10.65
N LEU A 164 -2.90 -5.58 11.35
CA LEU A 164 -4.15 -5.10 10.72
C LEU A 164 -3.93 -3.92 9.77
N LEU A 165 -2.90 -3.10 10.00
CA LEU A 165 -2.56 -1.99 9.09
C LEU A 165 -1.87 -2.50 7.82
N MET A 166 -1.12 -3.60 7.91
CA MET A 166 -0.58 -4.28 6.72
C MET A 166 -1.72 -4.87 5.89
N GLN A 167 -2.65 -5.57 6.54
CA GLN A 167 -3.84 -6.11 5.86
C GLN A 167 -4.71 -5.03 5.24
N LEU A 168 -4.85 -3.86 5.90
CA LEU A 168 -5.54 -2.72 5.31
C LEU A 168 -4.79 -2.16 4.09
N THR A 169 -3.45 -2.26 4.07
CA THR A 169 -2.61 -1.88 2.93
C THR A 169 -2.89 -2.79 1.73
N ASP A 170 -2.87 -4.12 1.91
CA ASP A 170 -3.27 -5.10 0.89
C ASP A 170 -4.67 -4.80 0.35
N PHE A 171 -5.63 -4.56 1.25
CA PHE A 171 -7.01 -4.30 0.88
C PHE A 171 -7.18 -3.05 -0.01
N LEU A 172 -6.62 -1.91 0.39
CA LEU A 172 -6.72 -0.66 -0.38
C LEU A 172 -5.91 -0.74 -1.67
N MET A 173 -4.70 -1.29 -1.62
CA MET A 173 -3.86 -1.48 -2.80
C MET A 173 -4.52 -2.41 -3.81
N GLY A 174 -5.12 -3.51 -3.36
CA GLY A 174 -5.85 -4.45 -4.18
C GLY A 174 -7.05 -3.81 -4.88
N ALA A 175 -7.75 -2.89 -4.22
CA ALA A 175 -8.83 -2.11 -4.85
C ALA A 175 -8.31 -1.25 -6.01
N ILE A 176 -7.19 -0.54 -5.81
CA ILE A 176 -6.55 0.27 -6.86
C ILE A 176 -6.05 -0.62 -8.01
N ALA A 177 -5.39 -1.74 -7.69
CA ALA A 177 -4.86 -2.66 -8.68
C ALA A 177 -5.98 -3.29 -9.52
N TYR A 178 -7.09 -3.68 -8.89
CA TYR A 178 -8.26 -4.20 -9.61
C TYR A 178 -8.88 -3.17 -10.54
N TYR A 179 -9.04 -1.92 -10.09
CA TYR A 179 -9.54 -0.84 -10.94
C TYR A 179 -8.73 -0.73 -12.24
N ASN A 180 -7.40 -0.76 -12.12
CA ASN A 180 -6.47 -0.51 -13.21
C ASN A 180 -6.21 -1.74 -14.11
N ASN A 181 -6.37 -2.96 -13.59
CA ASN A 181 -6.00 -4.18 -14.32
C ASN A 181 -7.18 -5.04 -14.78
N ASP A 182 -8.35 -4.96 -14.14
CA ASP A 182 -9.48 -5.85 -14.42
C ASP A 182 -10.59 -5.12 -15.20
N LYS A 183 -10.40 -5.00 -16.52
CA LYS A 183 -11.21 -4.17 -17.44
C LYS A 183 -12.72 -4.45 -17.44
N GLU A 184 -13.13 -5.67 -17.10
CA GLU A 184 -14.55 -6.06 -17.11
C GLU A 184 -15.26 -5.80 -15.78
N HIS A 185 -14.52 -5.54 -14.70
CA HIS A 185 -15.06 -5.27 -13.35
C HIS A 185 -16.21 -6.21 -12.89
N LYS A 186 -16.12 -7.50 -13.22
CA LYS A 186 -17.20 -8.49 -13.01
C LYS A 186 -17.62 -8.70 -11.54
N ASN A 187 -16.75 -8.44 -10.56
CA ASN A 187 -17.05 -8.68 -9.16
C ASN A 187 -17.76 -7.46 -8.53
N LYS A 188 -19.08 -7.58 -8.34
CA LYS A 188 -19.93 -6.52 -7.77
C LYS A 188 -19.47 -6.02 -6.39
N GLY A 189 -18.90 -6.89 -5.55
CA GLY A 189 -18.39 -6.49 -4.24
C GLY A 189 -17.15 -5.61 -4.35
N LYS A 190 -16.23 -5.98 -5.25
CA LYS A 190 -15.04 -5.18 -5.56
C LYS A 190 -15.43 -3.82 -6.17
N VAL A 191 -16.41 -3.81 -7.09
CA VAL A 191 -16.96 -2.57 -7.66
C VAL A 191 -17.54 -1.65 -6.58
N ALA A 192 -18.36 -2.17 -5.68
CA ALA A 192 -18.95 -1.35 -4.60
C ALA A 192 -17.89 -0.69 -3.70
N ILE A 193 -16.75 -1.35 -3.46
CA ILE A 193 -15.62 -0.76 -2.72
C ILE A 193 -14.96 0.36 -3.52
N MET A 194 -14.73 0.17 -4.83
CA MET A 194 -14.18 1.21 -5.69
C MET A 194 -15.08 2.45 -5.74
N ASP A 195 -16.38 2.26 -5.90
CA ASP A 195 -17.38 3.35 -5.89
C ASP A 195 -17.35 4.11 -4.56
N ARG A 196 -17.16 3.39 -3.43
CA ARG A 196 -17.06 4.00 -2.10
C ARG A 196 -15.80 4.85 -1.97
N ILE A 197 -14.66 4.37 -2.47
CA ILE A 197 -13.40 5.13 -2.49
C ILE A 197 -13.53 6.38 -3.37
N GLN A 198 -14.11 6.24 -4.56
CA GLN A 198 -14.35 7.35 -5.50
C GLN A 198 -15.24 8.45 -4.89
N LYS A 199 -16.31 8.05 -4.18
CA LYS A 199 -17.18 8.98 -3.45
C LYS A 199 -16.42 9.78 -2.38
N HIS A 200 -15.60 9.13 -1.58
CA HIS A 200 -14.77 9.81 -0.57
C HIS A 200 -13.74 10.76 -1.19
N LEU A 201 -13.19 10.40 -2.35
CA LEU A 201 -12.23 11.23 -3.08
C LEU A 201 -12.86 12.34 -3.92
N GLN A 202 -14.18 12.33 -4.08
CA GLN A 202 -14.89 13.21 -5.03
C GLN A 202 -14.26 13.13 -6.43
N SER A 203 -13.85 11.91 -6.83
CA SER A 203 -13.17 11.64 -8.10
C SER A 203 -13.89 10.51 -8.83
N ASN A 204 -14.05 10.67 -10.15
CA ASN A 204 -14.64 9.63 -11.00
C ASN A 204 -13.60 8.61 -11.49
N THR A 205 -12.30 8.79 -11.19
CA THR A 205 -11.25 7.87 -11.66
C THR A 205 -10.20 7.59 -10.59
N LEU A 206 -9.55 6.42 -10.74
CA LEU A 206 -8.45 5.91 -9.88
C LEU A 206 -7.25 5.41 -10.72
N ASP A 207 -7.14 5.86 -11.98
CA ASP A 207 -6.15 5.46 -12.99
C ASP A 207 -5.12 6.54 -13.32
N ALA A 208 -5.08 7.62 -12.55
CA ALA A 208 -4.19 8.74 -12.77
C ALA A 208 -3.55 9.25 -11.47
N THR A 209 -2.42 9.93 -11.62
CA THR A 209 -1.75 10.61 -10.51
C THR A 209 -2.70 11.64 -9.89
N ASN A 210 -2.78 11.65 -8.56
CA ASN A 210 -3.57 12.60 -7.80
C ASN A 210 -2.73 13.30 -6.71
N TYR A 211 -3.33 14.30 -6.05
CA TYR A 211 -2.67 15.08 -4.99
C TYR A 211 -3.40 14.97 -3.64
N SER A 212 -4.26 13.96 -3.48
CA SER A 212 -4.98 13.75 -2.21
C SER A 212 -3.99 13.49 -1.08
N SER A 213 -4.17 14.19 0.04
CA SER A 213 -3.38 13.96 1.26
C SER A 213 -3.79 12.67 1.99
N LYS A 214 -4.96 12.12 1.64
CA LYS A 214 -5.58 10.97 2.30
C LYS A 214 -5.28 9.65 1.58
N LEU A 215 -5.54 9.60 0.27
CA LEU A 215 -5.26 8.45 -0.60
C LEU A 215 -4.53 8.97 -1.84
N ASN A 216 -3.20 8.95 -1.77
CA ASN A 216 -2.35 9.47 -2.81
C ASN A 216 -2.02 8.39 -3.86
N LEU A 217 -2.29 8.67 -5.13
CA LEU A 217 -1.91 7.81 -6.24
C LEU A 217 -0.84 8.51 -7.07
N PHE A 218 0.28 7.82 -7.30
CA PHE A 218 1.38 8.33 -8.12
C PHE A 218 1.69 7.33 -9.24
N PHE A 219 1.25 7.63 -10.45
CA PHE A 219 1.57 6.85 -11.63
C PHE A 219 2.89 7.37 -12.20
N ILE A 220 3.95 6.56 -12.08
CA ILE A 220 5.28 6.94 -12.54
C ILE A 220 5.37 6.78 -14.06
N ASN A 221 6.06 7.71 -14.70
CA ASN A 221 6.46 7.59 -16.09
C ASN A 221 7.95 7.22 -16.14
N LEU A 222 8.26 6.03 -16.64
CA LEU A 222 9.65 5.53 -16.76
C LEU A 222 10.30 5.84 -18.12
N ARG A 223 9.65 6.65 -18.95
CA ARG A 223 10.20 7.13 -20.22
C ARG A 223 11.11 8.33 -20.05
#